data_AF-D2B466-F1
#
_entry.id   AF-D2B466-F1
#
_cell.length_a   1.000
_cell.length_b   1.000
_cell.length_c   1.000
_cell.angle_alpha   90.00
_cell.angle_beta   90.00
_cell.angle_gamma   90.00
#
_symmetry.space_group_name_H-M   'P 1'
#
loop_
_entity.id
_entity.type
_entity.pdbx_description
1 polymer ?
#
loop_
_entity_poly.entity_id
_entity_poly.type
_entity_poly.pdbx_seq_one_letter_code
_entity_poly.pdbx_strand_id
1 'polypeptide(L)'
;MPEIVSNRAVEQAAIEYVIAREREEGRLARDTRGTGAAADVDSPPRTIEVKAYGRSARGTDLWLEVRQIEEARRNPDFYIYVVENVRQGSPELFTLKVLGGQRLVHLIQRAKEQRYYTVPWPVADYDAG
;
A
#
# COMPACT_ATOMS: atom_id res chain seq x y z
N MET A 1 19.45 -8.88 7.10
CA MET A 1 19.71 -7.76 6.16
C MET A 1 19.80 -6.45 6.95
N PRO A 2 20.45 -5.38 6.46
CA PRO A 2 20.51 -4.11 7.20
C PRO A 2 19.11 -3.49 7.35
N GLU A 3 18.93 -2.68 8.39
CA GLU A 3 17.69 -1.94 8.64
C GLU A 3 17.35 -1.05 7.43
N ILE A 4 16.08 -1.05 7.01
CA ILE A 4 15.59 -0.19 5.94
C ILE A 4 15.24 1.17 6.53
N VAL A 5 15.93 2.22 6.08
CA VAL A 5 15.81 3.54 6.71
C VAL A 5 14.90 4.52 5.96
N SER A 6 14.71 4.36 4.65
CA SER A 6 13.89 5.29 3.84
C SER A 6 12.48 4.76 3.59
N ASN A 7 11.51 5.68 3.51
CA ASN A 7 10.11 5.31 3.21
C ASN A 7 9.98 4.64 1.84
N ARG A 8 10.73 5.12 0.84
CA ARG A 8 10.76 4.52 -0.51
C ARG A 8 11.27 3.07 -0.47
N ALA A 9 12.31 2.79 0.32
CA ALA A 9 12.83 1.44 0.44
C ALA A 9 11.89 0.53 1.25
N VAL A 10 11.19 1.07 2.25
CA VAL A 10 10.12 0.34 2.97
C VAL A 10 8.99 -0.04 2.02
N GLU A 11 8.52 0.90 1.20
CA GLU A 11 7.49 0.64 0.20
C GLU A 11 7.96 -0.43 -0.81
N GLN A 12 9.16 -0.28 -1.35
CA GLN A 12 9.74 -1.24 -2.30
C GLN A 12 9.81 -2.67 -1.73
N ALA A 13 10.33 -2.82 -0.52
CA ALA A 13 10.45 -4.13 0.12
C ALA A 13 9.09 -4.78 0.42
N ALA A 14 8.08 -3.98 0.77
CA ALA A 14 6.71 -4.48 0.95
C ALA A 14 6.10 -4.98 -0.36
N ILE A 15 6.29 -4.25 -1.47
CA ILE A 15 5.81 -4.64 -2.80
C ILE A 15 6.45 -5.95 -3.26
N GLU A 16 7.78 -6.05 -3.16
CA GLU A 16 8.52 -7.26 -3.51
C GLU A 16 8.06 -8.47 -2.69
N TYR A 17 7.87 -8.27 -1.38
CA TYR A 17 7.33 -9.27 -0.49
C TYR A 17 5.93 -9.73 -0.89
N VAL A 18 5.00 -8.81 -1.19
CA VAL A 18 3.64 -9.16 -1.62
C VAL A 18 3.67 -9.93 -2.95
N ILE A 19 4.47 -9.51 -3.92
CA ILE A 19 4.62 -10.21 -5.20
C ILE A 19 5.13 -11.64 -4.98
N ALA A 20 6.15 -11.82 -4.12
CA ALA A 20 6.67 -13.14 -3.80
C ALA A 20 5.61 -14.04 -3.16
N ARG A 21 4.88 -13.52 -2.15
CA ARG A 21 3.81 -14.25 -1.46
C ARG A 21 2.67 -14.65 -2.40
N GLU A 22 2.27 -13.77 -3.32
CA GLU A 22 1.22 -14.08 -4.29
C GLU A 22 1.68 -15.13 -5.31
N ARG A 23 2.95 -15.10 -5.73
CA ARG A 23 3.55 -16.12 -6.62
C ARG A 23 3.68 -17.49 -5.96
N GLU A 24 4.03 -17.53 -4.68
CA GLU A 24 4.05 -18.78 -3.89
C GLU A 24 2.67 -19.45 -3.84
N GLU A 25 1.60 -18.64 -3.87
CA GLU A 25 0.21 -19.09 -3.96
C GLU A 25 -0.24 -19.35 -5.41
N GLY A 26 0.68 -19.42 -6.36
CA GLY A 26 0.45 -19.77 -7.76
C GLY A 26 -0.11 -18.66 -8.64
N ARG A 27 -0.12 -17.39 -8.19
CA ARG A 27 -0.63 -16.25 -8.98
C ARG A 27 0.48 -15.56 -9.78
N LEU A 28 0.07 -14.82 -10.83
CA LEU A 28 0.97 -14.11 -11.74
C LEU A 28 1.18 -12.65 -11.31
N ALA A 29 1.65 -12.43 -10.09
CA ALA A 29 1.81 -11.10 -9.51
C ALA A 29 2.88 -10.24 -10.21
N ARG A 30 2.55 -8.97 -10.45
CA ARG A 30 3.43 -7.95 -11.02
C ARG A 30 3.23 -6.57 -10.37
N ASP A 31 4.31 -5.81 -10.27
CA ASP A 31 4.27 -4.38 -9.87
C ASP A 31 3.64 -3.56 -11.00
N THR A 32 2.72 -2.68 -10.65
CA THR A 32 2.00 -1.79 -11.58
C THR A 32 2.11 -0.31 -11.19
N ARG A 33 2.93 0.03 -10.20
CA ARG A 33 3.18 1.42 -9.82
C ARG A 33 3.74 2.20 -11.01
N GLY A 34 3.33 3.46 -11.13
CA GLY A 34 3.73 4.34 -12.24
C GLY A 34 3.05 4.06 -13.59
N THR A 35 2.17 3.06 -13.69
CA THR A 35 1.45 2.74 -14.94
C THR A 35 0.07 3.40 -15.06
N GLY A 36 -0.39 4.08 -14.00
CA GLY A 36 -1.77 4.59 -13.90
C GLY A 36 -2.77 3.55 -13.41
N ALA A 37 -2.34 2.33 -13.07
CA ALA A 37 -3.18 1.29 -12.48
C ALA A 37 -3.89 1.77 -11.19
N ALA A 38 -5.00 1.11 -10.87
CA ALA A 38 -5.83 1.45 -9.70
C ALA A 38 -5.21 1.01 -8.36
N ALA A 39 -4.17 0.19 -8.37
CA ALA A 39 -3.47 -0.31 -7.18
C ALA A 39 -2.00 -0.59 -7.50
N ASP A 40 -1.21 -0.95 -6.48
CA ASP A 40 0.22 -1.18 -6.64
C ASP A 40 0.57 -2.51 -7.33
N VAL A 41 -0.18 -3.58 -7.05
CA VAL A 41 0.11 -4.94 -7.55
C VAL A 41 -1.10 -5.51 -8.28
N ASP A 42 -0.87 -6.00 -9.50
CA ASP A 42 -1.82 -6.82 -10.24
C ASP A 42 -1.43 -8.30 -10.09
N SER A 43 -2.34 -9.11 -9.54
CA SER A 43 -2.14 -10.51 -9.23
C SER A 43 -3.43 -11.30 -9.51
N PRO A 44 -3.78 -11.52 -10.80
CA PRO A 44 -5.09 -12.03 -11.18
C PRO A 44 -5.52 -13.27 -10.37
N PRO A 45 -6.77 -13.29 -9.87
CA PRO A 45 -7.85 -12.32 -10.14
C PRO A 45 -7.75 -11.02 -9.32
N ARG A 46 -6.78 -10.89 -8.42
CA ARG A 46 -6.71 -9.80 -7.44
C ARG A 46 -6.09 -8.54 -7.99
N THR A 47 -6.69 -7.41 -7.64
CA THR A 47 -6.09 -6.07 -7.69
C THR A 47 -5.71 -5.67 -6.27
N ILE A 48 -4.42 -5.42 -5.99
CA ILE A 48 -3.90 -5.33 -4.63
C ILE A 48 -3.23 -3.98 -4.39
N GLU A 49 -3.78 -3.23 -3.45
CA GLU A 49 -3.15 -2.03 -2.89
C GLU A 49 -2.28 -2.42 -1.69
N VAL A 50 -1.03 -1.94 -1.62
CA VAL A 50 -0.10 -2.30 -0.57
C VAL A 50 0.11 -1.13 0.39
N LYS A 51 -0.12 -1.37 1.69
CA LYS A 51 0.18 -0.41 2.76
C LYS A 51 1.38 -0.90 3.55
N ALA A 52 2.52 -0.24 3.34
CA ALA A 52 3.79 -0.59 3.96
C ALA A 52 4.01 0.19 5.26
N TYR A 53 4.29 -0.54 6.34
CA TYR A 53 4.59 0.02 7.65
C TYR A 53 5.93 -0.48 8.15
N GLY A 54 6.79 0.47 8.51
CA GLY A 54 8.10 0.14 9.06
C GLY A 54 8.04 -0.67 10.37
N ARG A 55 6.98 -0.45 11.16
CA ARG A 55 6.65 -1.17 12.39
C ARG A 55 5.20 -1.64 12.29
N SER A 56 4.33 -1.30 13.24
CA SER A 56 2.91 -1.66 13.19
C SER A 56 2.04 -0.57 12.55
N ALA A 57 0.97 -1.01 11.88
CA ALA A 57 -0.16 -0.24 11.37
C ALA A 57 -1.28 -0.06 12.41
N ARG A 58 -1.11 -0.58 13.64
CA ARG A 58 -2.16 -0.56 14.67
C ARG A 58 -2.57 0.89 14.97
N GLY A 59 -3.88 1.15 14.87
CA GLY A 59 -4.48 2.43 15.21
C GLY A 59 -4.32 3.53 14.16
N THR A 60 -3.71 3.24 13.01
CA THR A 60 -3.60 4.19 11.90
C THR A 60 -4.75 4.03 10.93
N ASP A 61 -5.16 5.13 10.30
CA ASP A 61 -6.05 5.09 9.14
C ASP A 61 -5.33 4.50 7.91
N LEU A 62 -6.08 3.78 7.08
CA LEU A 62 -5.61 3.31 5.77
C LEU A 62 -5.93 4.39 4.73
N TRP A 63 -4.93 5.20 4.39
CA TRP A 63 -5.07 6.24 3.39
C TRP A 63 -5.22 5.61 2.00
N LEU A 64 -6.30 5.96 1.29
CA LEU A 64 -6.56 5.50 -0.07
C LEU A 64 -6.83 6.70 -0.95
N GLU A 65 -6.26 6.68 -2.15
CA GLU A 65 -6.58 7.65 -3.19
C GLU A 65 -8.01 7.45 -3.68
N VAL A 66 -8.59 8.49 -4.30
CA VAL A 66 -9.96 8.43 -4.85
C VAL A 66 -10.12 7.25 -5.81
N ARG A 67 -9.17 7.07 -6.75
CA ARG A 67 -9.20 5.94 -7.70
C ARG A 67 -9.18 4.57 -7.02
N GLN A 68 -8.47 4.43 -5.90
CA GLN A 68 -8.40 3.18 -5.13
C GLN A 68 -9.73 2.91 -4.41
N ILE A 69 -10.36 3.96 -3.86
CA ILE A 69 -11.69 3.86 -3.25
C ILE A 69 -12.74 3.48 -4.31
N GLU A 70 -12.70 4.11 -5.48
CA GLU A 70 -13.61 3.81 -6.59
C GLU A 70 -13.45 2.38 -7.09
N GLU A 71 -12.20 1.92 -7.22
CA GLU A 71 -11.90 0.52 -7.54
C GLU A 71 -12.44 -0.43 -6.48
N ALA A 72 -12.15 -0.19 -5.20
CA ALA A 72 -12.59 -1.03 -4.09
C ALA A 72 -14.12 -1.15 -4.00
N ARG A 73 -14.87 -0.15 -4.48
CA ARG A 73 -16.34 -0.16 -4.48
C ARG A 73 -16.95 -0.98 -5.61
N ARG A 74 -16.25 -1.09 -6.75
CA ARG A 74 -16.77 -1.75 -7.97
C ARG A 74 -16.19 -3.15 -8.20
N ASN A 75 -14.99 -3.41 -7.70
CA ASN A 75 -14.23 -4.61 -7.94
C ASN A 75 -14.23 -5.51 -6.68
N PRO A 76 -14.94 -6.66 -6.69
CA PRO A 76 -14.98 -7.56 -5.54
C PRO A 76 -13.63 -8.25 -5.26
N ASP A 77 -12.73 -8.25 -6.25
CA ASP A 77 -11.37 -8.79 -6.16
C ASP A 77 -10.32 -7.69 -5.87
N PHE A 78 -10.75 -6.53 -5.39
CA PHE A 78 -9.85 -5.53 -4.82
C PHE A 78 -9.47 -5.90 -3.38
N TYR A 79 -8.17 -5.86 -3.09
CA TYR A 79 -7.61 -6.18 -1.78
C TYR A 79 -6.69 -5.06 -1.29
N ILE A 80 -6.63 -4.89 0.03
CA ILE A 80 -5.58 -4.11 0.69
C ILE A 80 -4.69 -5.09 1.46
N TYR A 81 -3.41 -5.11 1.13
CA TYR A 81 -2.40 -5.87 1.83
C TYR A 81 -1.61 -4.94 2.74
N VAL A 82 -1.72 -5.13 4.04
CA VAL A 82 -0.95 -4.37 5.03
C VAL A 82 0.28 -5.18 5.41
N VAL A 83 1.47 -4.64 5.11
CA VAL A 83 2.75 -5.25 5.44
C VAL A 83 3.38 -4.48 6.59
N GLU A 84 3.57 -5.14 7.72
CA GLU A 84 4.16 -4.58 8.94
C GLU A 84 5.61 -5.06 9.12
N ASN A 85 6.35 -4.38 10.00
CA ASN A 85 7.73 -4.69 10.41
C ASN A 85 8.78 -4.56 9.30
N VAL A 86 8.47 -3.81 8.24
CA VAL A 86 9.31 -3.76 7.04
C VAL A 86 10.71 -3.19 7.30
N ARG A 87 10.86 -2.28 8.27
CA ARG A 87 12.17 -1.68 8.59
C ARG A 87 13.21 -2.70 9.05
N GLN A 88 12.78 -3.85 9.56
CA GLN A 88 13.72 -4.91 9.97
C GLN A 88 14.53 -5.45 8.78
N GLY A 89 14.12 -5.19 7.53
CA GLY A 89 14.80 -5.62 6.30
C GLY A 89 14.69 -7.12 6.01
N SER A 90 14.19 -7.86 6.99
CA SER A 90 13.85 -9.26 7.13
C SER A 90 12.54 -9.79 6.50
N PRO A 91 12.40 -10.33 5.28
CA PRO A 91 11.08 -10.80 4.81
C PRO A 91 10.39 -11.82 5.73
N GLU A 92 11.17 -12.65 6.42
CA GLU A 92 10.70 -13.61 7.43
C GLU A 92 10.18 -12.96 8.73
N LEU A 93 10.51 -11.69 8.96
CA LEU A 93 10.06 -10.89 10.10
C LEU A 93 8.84 -10.02 9.75
N PHE A 94 8.49 -9.95 8.46
CA PHE A 94 7.34 -9.18 8.02
C PHE A 94 6.06 -9.87 8.43
N THR A 95 5.03 -9.07 8.70
CA THR A 95 3.68 -9.59 8.95
C THR A 95 2.75 -9.09 7.86
N LEU A 96 2.05 -10.02 7.22
CA LEU A 96 1.03 -9.71 6.22
C LEU A 96 -0.36 -9.76 6.84
N LYS A 97 -1.15 -8.70 6.66
CA LYS A 97 -2.61 -8.72 6.89
C LYS A 97 -3.32 -8.49 5.58
N VAL A 98 -4.24 -9.39 5.25
CA VAL A 98 -5.04 -9.31 4.02
C VAL A 98 -6.44 -8.80 4.34
N LEU A 99 -6.85 -7.72 3.68
CA LEU A 99 -8.20 -7.17 3.73
C LEU A 99 -8.82 -7.30 2.35
N GLY A 100 -9.89 -8.07 2.24
CA GLY A 100 -10.67 -8.22 1.01
C GLY A 100 -12.11 -8.61 1.32
N GLY A 101 -12.90 -8.78 0.28
CA GLY A 101 -14.29 -9.19 0.38
C GLY A 101 -15.11 -8.33 1.36
N GLN A 102 -16.01 -8.97 2.09
CA GLN A 102 -16.95 -8.28 2.99
C GLN A 102 -16.28 -7.45 4.08
N ARG A 103 -15.12 -7.90 4.58
CA ARG A 103 -14.37 -7.15 5.59
C ARG A 103 -13.88 -5.82 5.03
N LEU A 104 -13.36 -5.81 3.81
CA LEU A 104 -12.92 -4.58 3.16
C LEU A 104 -14.10 -3.68 2.81
N VAL A 105 -15.19 -4.24 2.27
CA VAL A 105 -16.42 -3.49 1.97
C VAL A 105 -16.92 -2.73 3.21
N HIS A 106 -16.97 -3.39 4.36
CA HIS A 106 -17.41 -2.74 5.61
C HIS A 106 -16.48 -1.58 6.04
N LEU A 107 -15.17 -1.71 5.84
CA LEU A 107 -14.23 -0.63 6.13
C LEU A 107 -14.41 0.55 5.17
N ILE A 108 -14.55 0.28 3.87
CA ILE A 108 -14.75 1.30 2.84
C ILE A 108 -16.05 2.09 3.05
N GLN A 109 -17.12 1.44 3.52
CA GLN A 109 -18.38 2.12 3.87
C GLN A 109 -18.22 3.15 5.00
N ARG A 110 -17.17 3.01 5.83
CA ARG A 110 -16.86 3.92 6.95
C ARG A 110 -15.77 4.92 6.61
N ALA A 111 -15.26 4.90 5.37
CA ALA A 111 -14.24 5.82 4.92
C ALA A 111 -14.74 7.27 5.03
N LYS A 112 -13.88 8.15 5.53
CA LYS A 112 -14.13 9.59 5.61
C LYS A 112 -13.33 10.26 4.50
N GLU A 113 -14.02 10.95 3.59
CA GLU A 113 -13.35 11.78 2.59
C GLU A 113 -12.60 12.91 3.31
N GLN A 114 -11.31 13.06 3.00
CA GLN A 114 -10.50 14.18 3.46
C GLN A 114 -10.05 15.00 2.25
N ARG A 115 -10.26 16.32 2.31
CA ARG A 115 -9.80 17.27 1.28
C ARG A 115 -8.65 18.09 1.84
N TYR A 116 -7.53 18.10 1.15
CA TYR A 116 -6.33 18.85 1.55
C TYR A 116 -5.74 19.59 0.35
N TYR A 117 -5.02 20.66 0.65
CA TYR A 117 -4.21 21.41 -0.29
C TYR A 117 -2.75 21.24 0.12
N THR A 118 -1.90 20.91 -0.83
CA THR A 118 -0.44 20.96 -0.65
C THR A 118 0.07 22.20 -1.36
N VAL A 119 0.79 23.04 -0.62
CA VAL A 119 1.44 24.24 -1.18
C VAL A 119 2.92 23.91 -1.37
N PRO A 120 3.42 23.83 -2.62
CA PRO A 120 4.85 23.69 -2.86
C PRO A 120 5.58 24.89 -2.27
N TRP A 121 6.65 24.64 -1.52
CA TRP A 121 7.58 25.67 -1.07
C TRP A 121 8.90 25.49 -1.81
N PRO A 122 9.13 26.27 -2.89
CA PRO A 122 10.39 26.20 -3.63
C PRO A 122 11.58 26.44 -2.72
N VAL A 123 12.67 25.70 -2.95
CA VAL A 123 13.91 25.83 -2.16
C VAL A 123 14.44 27.27 -2.19
N ALA A 124 14.34 27.94 -3.34
CA ALA A 124 14.74 29.35 -3.46
C ALA A 124 13.96 30.28 -2.51
N ASP A 125 12.66 30.04 -2.32
CA ASP A 125 11.82 30.82 -1.40
C ASP A 125 12.08 30.41 0.07
N TYR A 126 12.55 29.20 0.33
CA TYR A 126 12.98 28.75 1.66
C TYR A 126 14.31 29.38 2.07
N ASP A 127 15.29 29.43 1.16
CA ASP A 127 16.63 29.96 1.41
C ASP A 127 16.68 31.51 1.46
N ALA A 128 15.62 32.20 1.05
CA ALA A 128 15.54 33.66 1.04
C ALA A 128 15.18 34.30 2.41
N GLY A 129 14.96 33.48 3.45
CA GLY A 129 14.51 33.88 4.79
C GLY A 129 15.60 33.85 5.88
#